data_AF-A0A820AVJ5-F1
#
_entry.id   AF-A0A820AVJ5-F1
#
_cell.length_a   1.000
_cell.length_b   1.000
_cell.length_c   1.000
_cell.angle_alpha   90.00
_cell.angle_beta   90.00
_cell.angle_gamma   90.00
#
_symmetry.space_group_name_H-M   'P 1'
#
loop_
_entity.id
_entity.type
_entity.pdbx_description
1 polymer ?
#
loop_
_entity_poly.entity_id
_entity_poly.type
_entity_poly.pdbx_seq_one_letter_code
_entity_poly.pdbx_strand_id
1 'polypeptide(L)'
;MNQWHLLVDYNRICHEWTMNDDPTEVHRRLAQQCPFVLSMPSVQCSPKIINDKLDEKFESSHREATFSNITWKENLPTIKNLVRAGFFYAGIDNAVACFYCNGSLSPHK
;
A
#
# COMPACT_ATOMS: atom_id res chain seq x y z
N MET A 1 -26.80 -12.15 23.93
CA MET A 1 -27.38 -10.90 23.38
C MET A 1 -26.27 -9.85 23.44
N ASN A 2 -25.64 -9.35 22.38
CA ASN A 2 -25.92 -9.42 20.96
C ASN A 2 -24.60 -9.47 20.17
N GLN A 3 -24.64 -10.25 19.10
CA GLN A 3 -23.57 -10.66 18.23
C GLN A 3 -23.65 -9.80 16.95
N TRP A 4 -22.94 -8.66 16.93
CA TRP A 4 -22.81 -7.76 15.77
C TRP A 4 -21.45 -7.03 15.93
N HIS A 5 -20.37 -7.22 15.15
CA HIS A 5 -20.23 -7.34 13.71
C HIS A 5 -18.90 -8.07 13.36
N LEU A 6 -18.94 -9.39 13.24
CA LEU A 6 -17.92 -10.12 12.48
C LEU A 6 -18.31 -10.03 10.99
N LEU A 7 -17.35 -9.66 10.13
CA LEU A 7 -17.35 -9.80 8.66
C LEU A 7 -17.85 -8.64 7.78
N VAL A 8 -17.38 -7.42 8.03
CA VAL A 8 -17.17 -6.41 6.97
C VAL A 8 -15.88 -5.66 7.31
N ASP A 9 -14.96 -5.53 6.34
CA ASP A 9 -13.71 -4.74 6.43
C ASP A 9 -12.43 -5.38 7.03
N TYR A 10 -12.20 -6.70 6.93
CA TYR A 10 -10.93 -7.30 7.42
C TYR A 10 -9.65 -6.78 6.70
N ASN A 11 -9.80 -6.08 5.58
CA ASN A 11 -8.68 -5.51 4.81
C ASN A 11 -8.66 -3.97 4.80
N ARG A 12 -9.53 -3.30 5.57
CA ARG A 12 -9.56 -1.82 5.63
C ARG A 12 -8.86 -1.38 6.90
N ILE A 13 -7.61 -0.95 6.76
CA ILE A 13 -6.85 -0.43 7.89
C ILE A 13 -6.96 1.10 7.85
N CYS A 14 -7.49 1.70 8.91
CA CYS A 14 -7.66 3.15 8.99
C CYS A 14 -6.32 3.80 9.37
N HIS A 15 -5.75 4.62 8.49
CA HIS A 15 -4.56 5.45 8.75
C HIS A 15 -4.78 6.84 8.15
N GLU A 16 -4.55 7.88 8.96
CA GLU A 16 -4.64 9.27 8.51
C GLU A 16 -3.31 9.68 7.89
N TRP A 17 -3.27 9.67 6.56
CA TRP A 17 -2.09 10.11 5.81
C TRP A 17 -1.73 11.56 6.10
N THR A 18 -0.48 11.78 6.45
CA THR A 18 0.15 13.10 6.53
C THR A 18 1.30 13.19 5.54
N MET A 19 1.68 14.40 5.13
CA MET A 19 2.84 14.63 4.25
C MET A 19 4.16 14.09 4.82
N ASN A 20 4.22 13.84 6.14
CA ASN A 20 5.40 13.35 6.84
C ASN A 20 5.42 11.82 6.99
N ASP A 21 4.34 11.13 6.63
CA ASP A 21 4.32 9.67 6.69
C ASP A 21 5.23 9.08 5.60
N ASP A 22 5.98 8.04 5.96
CA ASP A 22 6.59 7.13 4.99
C ASP A 22 5.58 6.01 4.69
N PRO A 23 5.02 5.94 3.47
CA PRO A 23 4.07 4.90 3.11
C PRO A 23 4.61 3.49 3.30
N THR A 24 5.92 3.29 3.14
CA THR A 24 6.57 1.99 3.32
C THR A 24 6.54 1.59 4.79
N GLU A 25 6.82 2.53 5.70
CA GLU A 25 6.82 2.25 7.13
C GLU A 25 5.40 2.06 7.67
N VAL A 26 4.45 2.90 7.24
CA VAL A 26 3.02 2.71 7.54
C VAL A 26 2.56 1.34 7.07
N HIS A 27 2.93 0.94 5.85
CA HIS A 27 2.61 -0.37 5.29
C HIS A 27 3.23 -1.50 6.11
N ARG A 28 4.52 -1.40 6.49
CA ARG A 28 5.19 -2.39 7.35
C ARG A 28 4.50 -2.57 8.69
N ARG A 29 4.19 -1.46 9.36
CA ARG A 29 3.59 -1.45 10.70
C ARG A 29 2.18 -2.06 10.69
N LEU A 30 1.38 -1.70 9.69
CA LEU A 30 -0.04 -2.02 9.64
C LEU A 30 -0.35 -3.35 8.95
N ALA A 31 0.45 -3.75 7.96
CA ALA A 31 0.28 -5.00 7.22
C ALA A 31 1.51 -5.90 7.36
N GLN A 32 1.84 -6.27 8.60
CA GLN A 32 3.03 -7.08 8.92
C GLN A 32 3.05 -8.46 8.22
N GLN A 33 1.90 -8.96 7.77
CA GLN A 33 1.76 -10.22 7.05
C GLN A 33 1.72 -10.05 5.51
N CYS A 34 1.87 -8.82 5.01
CA CYS A 34 1.88 -8.57 3.58
C CYS A 34 3.14 -9.19 2.93
N PRO A 35 3.00 -9.99 1.86
CA PRO A 35 4.16 -10.60 1.18
C PRO A 35 5.20 -9.57 0.71
N PHE A 36 4.77 -8.37 0.32
CA PHE A 36 5.66 -7.26 -0.06
C PHE A 36 6.45 -6.68 1.12
N VAL A 37 5.80 -6.56 2.28
CA VAL A 37 6.46 -6.12 3.51
C VAL A 37 7.47 -7.15 3.98
N LEU A 38 7.11 -8.43 3.92
CA LEU A 38 7.98 -9.55 4.30
C LEU A 38 9.17 -9.71 3.35
N SER A 39 9.04 -9.30 2.08
CA SER A 39 10.12 -9.37 1.09
C SER A 39 11.04 -8.15 1.09
N MET A 40 10.73 -7.07 1.82
CA MET A 40 11.60 -5.91 1.99
C MET A 40 12.70 -6.20 3.02
N PRO A 41 13.99 -6.31 2.64
CA PRO A 41 15.06 -6.57 3.60
C PRO A 41 15.23 -5.36 4.54
N SER A 42 15.20 -5.63 5.84
CA SER A 42 15.30 -4.65 6.94
C SER A 42 16.73 -4.10 7.15
N VAL A 43 17.40 -3.68 6.07
CA VAL A 43 18.82 -3.24 5.97
C VAL A 43 19.76 -4.38 5.53
N GLN A 44 20.08 -4.33 4.22
CA GLN A 44 21.23 -4.89 3.48
C GLN A 44 21.75 -6.30 3.80
N CYS A 45 21.61 -7.22 2.84
CA CYS A 45 22.75 -8.04 2.36
C CYS A 45 22.38 -8.85 1.10
N SER A 46 22.96 -8.45 -0.05
CA SER A 46 23.12 -9.19 -1.32
C SER A 46 21.87 -9.81 -2.00
N PRO A 47 21.72 -9.66 -3.33
CA PRO A 47 20.63 -10.29 -4.06
C PRO A 47 20.88 -11.81 -4.10
N LYS A 48 20.25 -12.56 -3.19
CA LYS A 48 20.17 -14.02 -3.32
C LYS A 48 19.05 -14.36 -4.28
N ILE A 49 19.50 -14.68 -5.49
CA ILE A 49 18.81 -15.31 -6.61
C ILE A 49 17.61 -16.15 -6.15
N ILE A 50 16.40 -15.63 -6.35
CA ILE A 50 15.25 -16.46 -6.69
C ILE A 50 15.03 -16.29 -8.19
N ASN A 51 15.54 -17.24 -8.97
CA ASN A 51 15.10 -17.40 -10.34
C ASN A 51 13.69 -17.99 -10.30
N ASP A 52 12.69 -17.13 -10.30
CA ASP A 52 11.45 -17.42 -10.99
C ASP A 52 10.88 -16.13 -11.54
N LYS A 53 10.49 -16.19 -12.81
CA LYS A 53 9.98 -15.10 -13.64
C LYS A 53 8.67 -14.53 -13.07
N LEU A 54 8.73 -13.78 -11.98
CA LEU A 54 7.60 -13.02 -11.46
C LEU A 54 7.78 -11.55 -11.83
N ASP A 55 7.29 -11.21 -13.03
CA ASP A 55 6.67 -9.92 -13.36
C ASP A 55 7.32 -8.66 -12.78
N GLU A 56 8.64 -8.54 -12.91
CA GLU A 56 9.37 -7.30 -12.61
C GLU A 56 8.90 -6.11 -13.50
N LYS A 57 8.13 -6.44 -14.55
CA LYS A 57 7.55 -5.51 -15.52
C LYS A 57 6.02 -5.46 -15.49
N PHE A 58 5.37 -5.89 -14.40
CA PHE A 58 3.98 -5.51 -14.14
C PHE A 58 3.86 -4.71 -12.85
N GLU A 59 3.82 -3.39 -12.96
CA GLU A 59 4.97 -2.53 -13.21
C GLU A 59 4.65 -1.31 -12.32
N SER A 60 5.64 -0.70 -11.67
CA SER A 60 5.37 0.53 -10.89
C SER A 60 4.63 1.59 -11.73
N SER A 61 4.78 1.57 -13.06
CA SER A 61 4.04 2.38 -14.03
C SER A 61 2.51 2.14 -14.01
N HIS A 62 2.04 0.89 -13.90
CA HIS A 62 0.61 0.59 -13.86
C HIS A 62 -0.03 1.11 -12.58
N ARG A 63 0.67 0.99 -11.44
CA ARG A 63 0.21 1.56 -10.18
C ARG A 63 0.21 3.09 -10.25
N GLU A 64 1.24 3.71 -10.81
CA GLU A 64 1.30 5.15 -11.03
C GLU A 64 0.17 5.65 -11.95
N ALA A 65 -0.15 4.90 -13.01
CA ALA A 65 -1.23 5.24 -13.93
C ALA A 65 -2.61 5.31 -13.26
N THR A 66 -2.83 4.61 -12.14
CA THR A 66 -4.09 4.71 -11.38
C THR A 66 -4.32 6.10 -10.75
N PHE A 67 -3.27 6.91 -10.63
CA PHE A 67 -3.35 8.29 -10.12
C PHE A 67 -3.50 9.34 -11.25
N SER A 68 -3.50 8.94 -12.52
CA SER A 68 -3.42 9.87 -13.66
C SER A 68 -4.60 10.85 -13.81
N ASN A 69 -5.77 10.53 -13.24
CA ASN A 69 -6.99 11.34 -13.38
C ASN A 69 -7.56 11.80 -12.02
N ILE A 70 -6.71 11.93 -11.00
CA ILE A 70 -7.13 12.41 -9.68
C ILE A 70 -6.29 13.58 -9.19
N THR A 71 -6.91 14.46 -8.41
CA THR A 71 -6.20 15.50 -7.68
C THR A 71 -5.73 14.95 -6.34
N TRP A 72 -4.53 14.36 -6.32
CA TRP A 72 -3.89 13.93 -5.08
C TRP A 72 -3.42 15.16 -4.29
N LYS A 73 -3.88 15.32 -3.04
CA LYS A 73 -3.68 16.55 -2.24
C LYS A 73 -2.21 16.77 -1.85
N GLU A 74 -1.80 18.04 -1.75
CA GLU A 74 -0.42 18.44 -1.38
C GLU A 74 0.00 18.04 0.04
N ASN A 75 -0.95 17.85 0.96
CA ASN A 75 -0.70 17.46 2.34
C ASN A 75 -0.64 15.93 2.56
N LEU A 76 -0.59 15.14 1.49
CA LEU A 76 -0.51 13.68 1.52
C LEU A 76 0.86 13.20 1.03
N PRO A 77 1.27 11.95 1.33
CA PRO A 77 2.48 11.38 0.76
C PRO A 77 2.48 11.42 -0.76
N THR A 78 3.64 11.60 -1.38
CA THR A 78 3.74 11.66 -2.84
C THR A 78 3.29 10.36 -3.52
N ILE A 79 2.68 10.46 -4.70
CA ILE A 79 2.29 9.31 -5.54
C ILE A 79 3.48 8.34 -5.72
N LYS A 80 4.68 8.90 -5.96
CA LYS A 80 5.91 8.12 -6.11
C LYS A 80 6.23 7.28 -4.87
N ASN A 81 6.05 7.83 -3.67
CA ASN A 81 6.30 7.10 -2.42
C ASN A 81 5.23 6.02 -2.20
N LEU A 82 3.97 6.29 -2.53
CA LEU A 82 2.89 5.31 -2.46
C LEU A 82 3.15 4.13 -3.41
N VAL A 83 3.46 4.41 -4.67
CA VAL A 83 3.79 3.41 -5.69
C VAL A 83 4.99 2.56 -5.28
N ARG A 84 6.03 3.19 -4.71
CA ARG A 84 7.21 2.50 -4.18
C ARG A 84 6.89 1.59 -3.00
N ALA A 85 5.94 1.97 -2.16
CA ALA A 85 5.45 1.16 -1.05
C ALA A 85 4.45 0.06 -1.47
N GLY A 86 4.22 -0.12 -2.77
CA GLY A 86 3.34 -1.16 -3.32
C GLY A 86 1.87 -0.75 -3.43
N PHE A 87 1.56 0.55 -3.27
CA PHE A 87 0.20 1.07 -3.34
C PHE A 87 -0.20 1.54 -4.73
N PHE A 88 -1.49 1.45 -5.01
CA PHE A 88 -2.19 2.07 -6.15
C PHE A 88 -3.45 2.78 -5.65
N TYR A 89 -4.02 3.69 -6.44
CA TYR A 89 -5.25 4.39 -6.08
C TYR A 89 -6.44 3.44 -6.06
N ALA A 90 -7.21 3.43 -4.97
CA ALA A 90 -8.31 2.50 -4.78
C ALA A 90 -9.62 2.92 -5.49
N GLY A 91 -9.65 4.05 -6.19
CA GLY A 91 -10.83 4.53 -6.90
C GLY A 91 -11.78 5.39 -6.07
N ILE A 92 -11.54 5.54 -4.76
CA ILE A 92 -12.40 6.30 -3.84
C ILE A 92 -11.60 7.24 -2.92
N ASP A 93 -12.04 8.50 -2.84
CA ASP A 93 -11.47 9.55 -1.98
C ASP A 93 -9.93 9.64 -2.08
N ASN A 94 -9.21 9.56 -0.96
CA ASN A 94 -7.74 9.47 -0.91
C ASN A 94 -7.30 8.07 -0.46
N ALA A 95 -8.10 7.05 -0.75
CA ALA A 95 -7.79 5.69 -0.38
C ALA A 95 -6.78 5.08 -1.36
N VAL A 96 -5.84 4.33 -0.80
CA VAL A 96 -4.89 3.52 -1.57
C VAL A 96 -5.00 2.07 -1.17
N ALA A 97 -4.70 1.17 -2.11
CA ALA A 97 -4.71 -0.26 -1.88
C ALA A 97 -3.36 -0.87 -2.24
N CYS A 98 -2.92 -1.85 -1.46
CA CYS A 98 -1.71 -2.61 -1.76
C CYS A 98 -2.03 -3.69 -2.81
N PHE A 99 -1.19 -3.77 -3.83
CA PHE A 99 -1.32 -4.81 -4.87
C PHE A 99 -1.12 -6.24 -4.32
N TYR A 100 -0.27 -6.41 -3.30
CA TYR A 100 0.20 -7.72 -2.84
C TYR A 100 -0.67 -8.34 -1.74
N CYS A 101 -1.28 -7.53 -0.90
CA CYS A 101 -2.12 -8.01 0.21
C CYS A 101 -3.58 -7.55 0.12
N ASN A 102 -3.92 -6.75 -0.89
CA ASN A 102 -5.24 -6.11 -1.04
C ASN A 102 -5.67 -5.24 0.16
N GLY A 103 -4.75 -4.97 1.10
CA GLY A 103 -4.97 -4.07 2.23
C GLY A 103 -5.18 -2.65 1.73
N SER A 104 -6.24 -2.00 2.21
CA SER A 104 -6.62 -0.64 1.83
C SER A 104 -6.42 0.31 3.00
N LEU A 105 -5.78 1.44 2.74
CA LEU A 105 -5.55 2.53 3.68
C LEU A 105 -6.35 3.75 3.24
N SER A 106 -7.24 4.22 4.10
CA SER A 106 -8.02 5.43 3.88
C SER A 106 -8.01 6.32 5.12
N PRO A 107 -7.96 7.66 4.97
CA PRO A 107 -8.21 8.56 6.09
C PRO A 107 -9.63 8.34 6.62
N HIS A 108 -9.79 8.43 7.94
CA HIS A 108 -11.10 8.36 8.57
C HIS A 108 -11.91 9.61 8.18
N LYS A 109 -13.20 9.44 7.89
CA LYS A 109 -14.13 10.57 7.73
C LYS A 109 -14.50 11.14 9.09
#